data_AF-A0AA38HG24-F1
#
_entry.id   AF-A0AA38HG24-F1
#
_cell.length_a   1.000
_cell.length_b   1.000
_cell.length_c   1.000
_cell.angle_alpha   90.00
_cell.angle_beta   90.00
_cell.angle_gamma   90.00
#
_symmetry.space_group_name_H-M   'P 1'
#
loop_
_entity.id
_entity.type
_entity.pdbx_description
1 polymer ?
#
loop_
_entity_poly.entity_id
_entity_poly.type
_entity_poly.pdbx_seq_one_letter_code
_entity_poly.pdbx_strand_id
1 'polypeptide(L)'
;MSVIGHLRMIPSAAWPLGVGLLVNSAILFGNVGVDLAGAVPISREKLGKTDLRPKDNVRIWSLFYKTAASYIVPGIISTTSLHLLAAYLTPSRRVRNFALTAALVSLSIIPHTLLFILPTNKILLGLDKKAELRPAEEKDVGYYIGRWSALHKGRYVQYVTSWTAGLGALMGVVGRW
;
A
#
# COMPACT_ATOMS: atom_id res chain seq x y z
N MET A 1 -39.48 -3.35 11.32
CA MET A 1 -38.27 -2.84 12.03
C MET A 1 -37.52 -1.92 11.09
N SER A 2 -37.13 -0.72 11.51
CA SER A 2 -36.47 0.26 10.61
C SER A 2 -34.96 0.00 10.51
N VAL A 3 -34.36 0.31 9.36
CA VAL A 3 -32.92 0.23 9.10
C VAL A 3 -32.10 0.97 10.16
N ILE A 4 -32.64 2.06 10.71
CA ILE A 4 -32.02 2.87 11.77
C ILE A 4 -31.89 2.09 13.09
N GLY A 5 -32.82 1.17 13.38
CA GLY A 5 -32.75 0.29 14.55
C GLY A 5 -31.61 -0.73 14.49
N HIS A 6 -31.30 -1.24 13.29
CA HIS A 6 -30.17 -2.16 13.09
C HIS A 6 -28.81 -1.46 13.24
N LEU A 7 -28.69 -0.20 12.80
CA LEU A 7 -27.45 0.57 12.94
C LEU A 7 -27.06 0.85 14.40
N ARG A 8 -28.04 0.93 15.32
CA ARG A 8 -27.77 1.08 16.76
C ARG A 8 -27.22 -0.19 17.43
N MET A 9 -27.35 -1.35 16.81
CA MET A 9 -26.85 -2.63 17.36
C MET A 9 -25.40 -2.94 16.94
N ILE A 10 -24.87 -2.24 15.94
CA ILE A 10 -23.50 -2.41 15.48
C ILE A 10 -22.59 -1.66 16.47
N PRO A 11 -21.59 -2.33 17.08
CA PRO A 11 -20.66 -1.66 17.97
C PRO A 11 -20.00 -0.49 17.24
N SER A 12 -19.89 0.67 17.88
CA SER A 12 -19.36 1.91 17.27
C SER A 12 -17.99 1.75 16.61
N ALA A 13 -17.16 0.83 17.12
CA ALA A 13 -15.85 0.50 16.56
C ALA A 13 -15.90 -0.34 15.26
N ALA A 14 -17.00 -1.04 14.96
CA ALA A 14 -17.09 -1.91 13.78
C ALA A 14 -17.05 -1.11 12.47
N TRP A 15 -17.67 0.08 12.44
CA TRP A 15 -17.67 0.94 11.27
C TRP A 15 -16.27 1.40 10.85
N PRO A 16 -15.47 2.06 11.73
CA PRO A 16 -14.12 2.46 11.36
C PRO A 16 -13.21 1.26 11.04
N LEU A 17 -13.38 0.11 11.72
CA LEU A 17 -12.65 -1.12 11.36
C LEU A 17 -13.00 -1.62 9.96
N GLY A 18 -14.30 -1.68 9.64
CA GLY A 18 -14.76 -2.14 8.33
C GLY A 18 -14.28 -1.24 7.18
N VAL A 19 -14.43 0.08 7.33
CA VAL A 19 -13.95 1.04 6.32
C VAL A 19 -12.42 1.02 6.23
N GLY A 20 -11.72 0.96 7.37
CA GLY A 20 -10.24 0.88 7.39
C GLY A 20 -9.73 -0.39 6.71
N LEU A 21 -10.41 -1.52 6.93
CA LEU A 21 -10.09 -2.78 6.29
C LEU A 21 -10.37 -2.74 4.78
N LEU A 22 -11.46 -2.10 4.35
CA LEU A 22 -11.77 -1.92 2.93
C LEU A 22 -10.67 -1.12 2.21
N VAL A 23 -10.27 0.02 2.78
CA VAL A 23 -9.20 0.85 2.21
C VAL A 23 -7.89 0.08 2.15
N ASN A 24 -7.49 -0.59 3.23
CA ASN A 24 -6.26 -1.38 3.26
C ASN A 24 -6.32 -2.58 2.29
N SER A 25 -7.48 -3.21 2.12
CA SER A 25 -7.68 -4.30 1.15
C SER A 25 -7.44 -3.82 -0.28
N ALA A 26 -8.01 -2.66 -0.65
CA ALA A 26 -7.79 -2.06 -1.97
C ALA A 26 -6.30 -1.78 -2.23
N ILE A 27 -5.58 -1.30 -1.22
CA ILE A 27 -4.13 -1.08 -1.32
C ILE A 27 -3.38 -2.41 -1.44
N LEU A 28 -3.61 -3.35 -0.52
CA LEU A 28 -2.91 -4.64 -0.48
C LEU A 28 -3.11 -5.42 -1.79
N PHE A 29 -4.35 -5.74 -2.13
CA PHE A 29 -4.66 -6.56 -3.29
C PHE A 29 -4.42 -5.81 -4.61
N GLY A 30 -4.60 -4.49 -4.62
CA GLY A 30 -4.23 -3.67 -5.77
C GLY A 30 -2.73 -3.73 -6.07
N ASN A 31 -1.87 -3.61 -5.04
CA ASN A 31 -0.43 -3.76 -5.23
C ASN A 31 -0.06 -5.18 -5.65
N VAL A 32 -0.67 -6.23 -5.05
CA VAL A 32 -0.44 -7.62 -5.48
C VAL A 32 -0.78 -7.80 -6.97
N GLY A 33 -1.91 -7.27 -7.43
CA GLY A 33 -2.28 -7.32 -8.84
C GLY A 33 -1.25 -6.64 -9.75
N VAL A 34 -0.75 -5.47 -9.35
CA VAL A 34 0.29 -4.74 -10.10
C VAL A 34 1.62 -5.49 -10.13
N ASP A 35 2.00 -6.17 -9.06
CA ASP A 35 3.24 -6.96 -9.03
C ASP A 35 3.17 -8.24 -9.86
N LEU A 36 1.96 -8.78 -10.05
CA LEU A 36 1.72 -9.96 -10.88
C LEU A 36 1.61 -9.60 -12.37
N ALA A 37 0.88 -8.55 -12.71
CA ALA A 37 0.48 -8.25 -14.09
C ALA A 37 0.63 -6.77 -14.51
N GLY A 38 1.25 -5.93 -13.69
CA GLY A 38 1.34 -4.49 -13.92
C GLY A 38 2.58 -4.04 -14.72
N ALA A 39 2.82 -2.73 -14.69
CA ALA A 39 3.90 -2.08 -15.43
C ALA A 39 5.30 -2.65 -15.13
N VAL A 40 5.60 -2.93 -13.86
CA VAL A 40 6.93 -3.36 -13.43
C VAL A 40 7.31 -4.77 -13.90
N PRO A 41 6.48 -5.81 -13.79
CA PRO A 41 6.81 -7.11 -14.38
C PRO A 41 6.89 -7.06 -15.92
N ILE A 42 6.08 -6.22 -16.59
CA ILE A 42 6.17 -5.99 -18.04
C ILE A 42 7.52 -5.37 -18.41
N SER A 43 7.90 -4.26 -17.77
CA SER A 43 9.19 -3.57 -17.99
C SER A 43 10.43 -4.40 -17.62
N ARG A 44 10.22 -5.56 -17.00
CA ARG A 44 11.28 -6.52 -16.65
C ARG A 44 11.19 -7.81 -17.46
N GLU A 45 10.37 -7.82 -18.51
CA GLU A 45 10.16 -8.95 -19.41
C GLU A 45 9.74 -10.25 -18.71
N LYS A 46 9.09 -10.15 -17.54
CA LYS A 46 8.65 -11.32 -16.77
C LYS A 46 7.41 -11.98 -17.33
N LEU A 47 6.62 -11.25 -18.11
CA LEU A 47 5.35 -11.70 -18.70
C LEU A 47 5.48 -11.98 -20.19
N GLY A 48 6.68 -11.81 -20.75
CA GLY A 48 6.95 -11.88 -22.18
C GLY A 48 8.01 -10.86 -22.58
N LYS A 49 8.60 -11.05 -23.77
CA LYS A 49 9.55 -10.10 -24.34
C LYS A 49 8.82 -8.83 -24.77
N THR A 50 9.47 -7.68 -24.62
CA THR A 50 8.92 -6.38 -25.03
C THR A 50 9.97 -5.61 -25.82
N ASP A 51 9.56 -4.92 -26.88
CA ASP A 51 10.46 -4.03 -27.63
C ASP A 51 10.61 -2.63 -26.98
N LEU A 52 10.36 -2.54 -25.67
CA LEU A 52 10.41 -1.27 -24.93
C LEU A 52 11.86 -0.87 -24.67
N ARG A 53 12.20 0.37 -25.05
CA ARG A 53 13.53 0.90 -24.73
C ARG A 53 13.62 1.19 -23.22
N PRO A 54 14.82 1.23 -22.64
CA PRO A 54 15.01 1.61 -21.23
C PRO A 54 14.36 2.95 -20.87
N LYS A 55 14.36 3.90 -21.81
CA LYS A 55 13.67 5.19 -21.66
C LYS A 55 12.15 5.04 -21.52
N ASP A 56 11.55 4.17 -22.32
CA ASP A 56 10.11 3.92 -22.27
C ASP A 56 9.73 3.24 -20.94
N ASN A 57 10.56 2.29 -20.47
CA ASN A 57 10.38 1.62 -19.18
C ASN A 57 10.41 2.58 -17.98
N VAL A 58 11.38 3.50 -17.93
CA VAL A 58 11.43 4.48 -16.83
C VAL A 58 10.25 5.47 -16.89
N ARG A 59 9.79 5.82 -18.09
CA ARG A 59 8.62 6.68 -18.29
C ARG A 59 7.34 6.03 -17.79
N ILE A 60 7.10 4.78 -18.19
CA ILE A 60 5.95 3.99 -17.74
C ILE A 60 5.96 3.87 -16.21
N TRP A 61 7.12 3.52 -15.62
CA TRP A 61 7.27 3.45 -14.17
C TRP A 61 6.97 4.80 -13.49
N SER A 62 7.46 5.92 -14.04
CA SER A 62 7.26 7.26 -13.47
C SER A 62 5.79 7.67 -13.46
N LEU A 63 5.08 7.42 -14.57
CA LEU A 63 3.64 7.67 -14.67
C LEU A 63 2.86 6.81 -13.68
N PHE A 64 3.16 5.51 -13.64
CA PHE A 64 2.56 4.59 -12.68
C PHE A 64 2.79 5.06 -11.23
N TYR A 65 4.03 5.38 -10.86
CA TYR A 65 4.38 5.77 -9.50
C TYR A 65 3.66 7.05 -9.07
N LYS A 66 3.63 8.10 -9.91
CA LYS A 66 2.98 9.38 -9.58
C LYS A 66 1.48 9.19 -9.34
N THR A 67 0.83 8.44 -10.21
CA THR A 67 -0.60 8.13 -10.07
C THR A 67 -0.86 7.25 -8.87
N ALA A 68 -0.10 6.17 -8.67
CA ALA A 68 -0.30 5.28 -7.53
C ALA A 68 -0.06 5.99 -6.18
N ALA A 69 0.94 6.85 -6.10
CA ALA A 69 1.29 7.57 -4.87
C ALA A 69 0.15 8.49 -4.38
N SER A 70 -0.61 9.11 -5.29
CA SER A 70 -1.73 9.99 -4.91
C SER A 70 -2.90 9.23 -4.28
N TYR A 71 -3.01 7.92 -4.47
CA TYR A 71 -4.00 7.07 -3.81
C TYR A 71 -3.45 6.35 -2.58
N ILE A 72 -2.22 5.83 -2.67
CA ILE A 72 -1.62 5.04 -1.59
C ILE A 72 -1.36 5.90 -0.35
N VAL A 73 -0.84 7.12 -0.50
CA VAL A 73 -0.51 7.96 0.67
C VAL A 73 -1.76 8.35 1.46
N PRO A 74 -2.83 8.90 0.84
CA PRO A 74 -4.09 9.14 1.55
C PRO A 74 -4.69 7.85 2.10
N GLY A 75 -4.62 6.75 1.36
CA GLY A 75 -5.14 5.46 1.82
C GLY A 75 -4.45 4.93 3.09
N ILE A 76 -3.14 5.08 3.21
CA ILE A 76 -2.38 4.76 4.44
C ILE A 76 -2.82 5.66 5.60
N ILE A 77 -2.98 6.96 5.35
CA ILE A 77 -3.44 7.92 6.36
C ILE A 77 -4.86 7.56 6.83
N SER A 78 -5.79 7.33 5.90
CA SER A 78 -7.16 6.91 6.21
C SER A 78 -7.20 5.61 6.99
N THR A 79 -6.45 4.60 6.55
CA THR A 79 -6.35 3.30 7.25
C THR A 79 -5.85 3.51 8.68
N THR A 80 -4.81 4.31 8.87
CA THR A 80 -4.25 4.60 10.19
C THR A 80 -5.27 5.30 11.09
N SER A 81 -5.87 6.39 10.61
CA SER A 81 -6.85 7.18 11.36
C SER A 81 -8.08 6.37 11.75
N LEU A 82 -8.58 5.53 10.84
CA LEU A 82 -9.75 4.68 11.09
C LEU A 82 -9.45 3.61 12.16
N HIS A 83 -8.29 2.95 12.09
CA HIS A 83 -7.91 1.97 13.10
C HIS A 83 -7.60 2.61 14.46
N LEU A 84 -7.03 3.83 14.50
CA LEU A 84 -6.87 4.58 15.75
C LEU A 84 -8.23 4.97 16.35
N LEU A 85 -9.18 5.42 15.52
CA LEU A 85 -10.54 5.73 15.96
C LEU A 85 -11.23 4.48 16.53
N ALA A 86 -11.09 3.33 15.87
CA ALA A 86 -11.62 2.08 16.39
C ALA A 86 -10.99 1.68 17.74
N ALA A 87 -9.68 1.86 17.89
CA ALA A 87 -8.98 1.59 19.14
C ALA A 87 -9.47 2.49 20.29
N TYR A 88 -9.84 3.74 20.00
CA TYR A 88 -10.43 4.66 20.95
C TYR A 88 -11.87 4.28 21.34
N LEU A 89 -12.68 3.86 20.37
CA LEU A 89 -14.10 3.59 20.58
C LEU A 89 -14.39 2.22 21.23
N THR A 90 -13.46 1.27 21.14
CA THR A 90 -13.71 -0.09 21.64
C THR A 90 -13.45 -0.24 23.15
N PRO A 91 -14.38 -0.85 23.91
CA PRO A 91 -14.14 -1.18 25.31
C PRO A 91 -13.23 -2.41 25.48
N SER A 92 -13.12 -3.28 24.48
CA SER A 92 -12.33 -4.52 24.54
C SER A 92 -10.84 -4.21 24.40
N ARG A 93 -10.05 -4.59 25.41
CA ARG A 93 -8.57 -4.43 25.38
C ARG A 93 -7.94 -5.24 24.24
N ARG A 94 -8.49 -6.41 23.92
CA ARG A 94 -7.98 -7.27 22.83
C ARG A 94 -8.21 -6.61 21.47
N VAL A 95 -9.45 -6.19 21.19
CA VAL A 95 -9.79 -5.43 19.98
C VAL A 95 -8.92 -4.18 19.86
N ARG A 96 -8.77 -3.43 20.95
CA ARG A 96 -7.94 -2.22 20.99
C ARG A 96 -6.50 -2.51 20.59
N ASN A 97 -5.90 -3.56 21.13
CA ASN A 97 -4.52 -3.94 20.78
C ASN A 97 -4.39 -4.28 19.29
N PHE A 98 -5.31 -5.08 18.73
CA PHE A 98 -5.30 -5.39 17.30
C PHE A 98 -5.46 -4.14 16.43
N ALA A 99 -6.39 -3.24 16.78
CA ALA A 99 -6.60 -1.99 16.07
C ALA A 99 -5.37 -1.07 16.15
N LEU A 100 -4.72 -0.97 17.31
CA LEU A 100 -3.47 -0.23 17.47
C LEU A 100 -2.33 -0.84 16.64
N THR A 101 -2.19 -2.17 16.64
CA THR A 101 -1.21 -2.85 15.78
C THR A 101 -1.47 -2.54 14.31
N ALA A 102 -2.73 -2.63 13.85
CA ALA A 102 -3.10 -2.31 12.48
C ALA A 102 -2.72 -0.86 12.10
N ALA A 103 -3.02 0.10 12.99
CA ALA A 103 -2.71 1.51 12.81
C ALA A 103 -1.20 1.79 12.77
N LEU A 104 -0.45 1.31 13.77
CA LEU A 104 0.98 1.56 13.89
C LEU A 104 1.77 0.93 12.74
N VAL A 105 1.40 -0.29 12.34
CA VAL A 105 2.02 -0.95 11.19
C VAL A 105 1.70 -0.21 9.89
N SER A 106 0.45 0.22 9.68
CA SER A 106 0.08 1.06 8.52
C SER A 106 0.90 2.36 8.50
N LEU A 107 1.00 3.05 9.63
CA LEU A 107 1.77 4.29 9.76
C LEU A 107 3.26 4.08 9.46
N SER A 108 3.82 2.94 9.87
CA SER A 108 5.25 2.59 9.65
C SER A 108 5.64 2.47 8.16
N ILE A 109 4.65 2.39 7.25
CA ILE A 109 4.89 2.33 5.81
C ILE A 109 5.47 3.66 5.30
N ILE A 110 5.09 4.78 5.92
CA ILE A 110 5.60 6.12 5.56
C ILE A 110 7.12 6.21 5.81
N PRO A 111 7.64 6.02 7.05
CA PRO A 111 9.08 6.11 7.29
C PRO A 111 9.85 5.05 6.49
N HIS A 112 9.33 3.83 6.34
CA HIS A 112 9.96 2.82 5.47
C HIS A 112 10.09 3.32 4.02
N THR A 113 9.03 3.93 3.48
CA THR A 113 9.04 4.48 2.11
C THR A 113 10.04 5.62 1.99
N LEU A 114 10.09 6.54 2.97
CA LEU A 114 11.00 7.69 2.95
C LEU A 114 12.47 7.27 3.05
N LEU A 115 12.79 6.27 3.87
CA LEU A 115 14.17 5.84 4.11
C LEU A 115 14.70 4.93 3.00
N PHE A 116 13.91 3.95 2.56
CA PHE A 116 14.40 2.90 1.68
C PHE A 116 14.02 3.10 0.21
N ILE A 117 12.78 3.54 -0.06
CA ILE A 117 12.23 3.57 -1.43
C ILE A 117 12.48 4.93 -2.10
N LEU A 118 12.32 6.03 -1.36
CA LEU A 118 12.43 7.39 -1.90
C LEU A 118 13.76 7.68 -2.61
N PRO A 119 14.94 7.22 -2.13
CA PRO A 119 16.19 7.41 -2.86
C PRO A 119 16.14 6.82 -4.27
N THR A 120 15.61 5.61 -4.40
CA THR A 120 15.42 4.93 -5.69
C THR A 120 14.42 5.70 -6.58
N ASN A 121 13.32 6.19 -5.99
CA ASN A 121 12.34 6.98 -6.72
C ASN A 121 12.94 8.27 -7.29
N LYS A 122 13.77 8.98 -6.51
CA LYS A 122 14.43 10.22 -6.97
C LYS A 122 15.32 9.97 -8.18
N ILE A 123 16.06 8.86 -8.18
CA ILE A 123 16.94 8.49 -9.30
C ILE A 123 16.11 8.18 -10.56
N LEU A 124 15.10 7.31 -10.44
CA LEU A 124 14.25 6.95 -11.58
C LEU A 124 13.48 8.15 -12.14
N LEU A 125 12.95 9.02 -11.26
CA LEU A 125 12.31 10.28 -11.68
C LEU A 125 13.30 11.24 -12.34
N GLY A 126 14.58 11.23 -11.93
CA GLY A 126 15.65 11.98 -12.58
C GLY A 126 15.96 11.47 -13.99
N LEU A 127 15.99 10.14 -14.17
CA LEU A 127 16.16 9.50 -15.49
C LEU A 127 14.96 9.76 -16.42
N ASP A 128 13.74 9.76 -15.89
CA ASP A 128 12.52 10.12 -16.64
C ASP A 128 12.57 11.57 -17.17
N LYS A 129 13.19 12.50 -16.46
CA LYS A 129 13.28 13.92 -16.87
C LYS A 129 14.26 14.18 -18.02
N LYS A 130 15.19 13.27 -18.31
CA LYS A 130 16.15 13.45 -19.41
C LYS A 130 15.47 13.26 -20.76
N ALA A 131 15.89 13.98 -21.80
CA ALA A 131 15.39 13.76 -23.15
C ALA A 131 15.80 12.37 -23.65
N GLU A 132 17.10 12.07 -23.57
CA GLU A 132 17.70 10.80 -23.95
C GLU A 132 18.57 10.25 -22.81
N LEU A 133 18.75 8.93 -22.79
CA LEU A 133 19.62 8.25 -21.82
C LEU A 133 20.97 7.94 -22.45
N ARG A 134 22.04 8.11 -21.68
CA ARG A 134 23.37 7.61 -22.07
C ARG A 134 23.41 6.09 -21.91
N PRO A 135 24.28 5.35 -22.64
CA PRO A 135 24.37 3.89 -22.53
C PRO A 135 24.57 3.36 -21.09
N ALA A 136 25.35 4.08 -20.28
CA ALA A 136 25.52 3.75 -18.86
C ALA A 136 24.21 3.87 -18.05
N GLU A 137 23.39 4.88 -18.37
CA GLU A 137 22.13 5.17 -17.69
C GLU A 137 21.02 4.21 -18.11
N GLU A 138 21.05 3.73 -19.36
CA GLU A 138 20.15 2.68 -19.83
C GLU A 138 20.31 1.39 -19.03
N LYS A 139 21.55 1.01 -18.73
CA LYS A 139 21.85 -0.14 -17.86
C LYS A 139 21.34 0.08 -16.44
N ASP A 140 21.45 1.31 -15.94
CA ASP A 140 20.99 1.69 -14.59
C ASP A 140 19.47 1.60 -14.43
N VAL A 141 18.68 1.85 -15.48
CA VAL A 141 17.21 1.77 -15.42
C VAL A 141 16.75 0.40 -14.92
N GLY A 142 17.26 -0.67 -15.52
CA GLY A 142 16.90 -2.04 -15.15
C GLY A 142 17.26 -2.37 -13.70
N TYR A 143 18.45 -1.92 -13.26
CA TYR A 143 18.88 -2.07 -11.87
C TYR A 143 17.94 -1.34 -10.90
N TYR A 144 17.64 -0.05 -11.15
CA TYR A 144 16.84 0.74 -10.22
C TYR A 144 15.36 0.33 -10.21
N ILE A 145 14.77 -0.06 -11.35
CA ILE A 145 13.41 -0.65 -11.37
C ILE A 145 13.40 -1.99 -10.61
N GLY A 146 14.43 -2.82 -10.79
CA GLY A 146 14.58 -4.07 -10.06
C GLY A 146 14.68 -3.86 -8.54
N ARG A 147 15.50 -2.91 -8.12
CA ARG A 147 15.67 -2.50 -6.72
C ARG A 147 14.37 -1.93 -6.15
N TRP A 148 13.69 -1.05 -6.88
CA TRP A 148 12.39 -0.51 -6.48
C TRP A 148 11.38 -1.64 -6.24
N SER A 149 11.30 -2.61 -7.15
CA SER A 149 10.41 -3.77 -7.04
C SER A 149 10.71 -4.61 -5.79
N ALA A 150 12.00 -4.86 -5.49
CA ALA A 150 12.39 -5.61 -4.30
C ALA A 150 12.00 -4.88 -3.00
N LEU A 151 12.29 -3.58 -2.92
CA LEU A 151 11.94 -2.75 -1.75
C LEU A 151 10.42 -2.58 -1.60
N HIS A 152 9.70 -2.48 -2.72
CA HIS A 152 8.24 -2.40 -2.72
C HIS A 152 7.62 -3.67 -2.13
N LYS A 153 8.12 -4.85 -2.48
CA LYS A 153 7.65 -6.13 -1.90
C LYS A 153 7.87 -6.22 -0.41
N GLY A 154 8.90 -5.54 0.13
CA GLY A 154 9.07 -5.38 1.58
C GLY A 154 7.84 -4.75 2.26
N ARG A 155 7.14 -3.81 1.58
CA ARG A 155 5.90 -3.20 2.11
C ARG A 155 4.75 -4.19 2.25
N TYR A 156 4.79 -5.35 1.58
CA TYR A 156 3.71 -6.35 1.69
C TYR A 156 3.64 -6.94 3.08
N VAL A 157 4.77 -7.09 3.76
CA VAL A 157 4.78 -7.50 5.17
C VAL A 157 3.95 -6.52 6.00
N GLN A 158 4.18 -5.20 5.80
CA GLN A 158 3.44 -4.16 6.52
C GLN A 158 1.95 -4.14 6.14
N TYR A 159 1.60 -4.21 4.85
CA TYR A 159 0.20 -4.25 4.40
C TYR A 159 -0.53 -5.48 4.96
N VAL A 160 0.06 -6.67 4.86
CA VAL A 160 -0.53 -7.93 5.33
C VAL A 160 -0.67 -7.93 6.86
N THR A 161 0.36 -7.50 7.60
CA THR A 161 0.27 -7.42 9.07
C THR A 161 -0.80 -6.40 9.50
N SER A 162 -0.86 -5.23 8.86
CA SER A 162 -1.91 -4.25 9.15
C SER A 162 -3.31 -4.81 8.82
N TRP A 163 -3.45 -5.50 7.69
CA TRP A 163 -4.71 -6.07 7.22
C TRP A 163 -5.21 -7.20 8.14
N THR A 164 -4.33 -8.14 8.50
CA THR A 164 -4.66 -9.26 9.41
C THR A 164 -5.01 -8.77 10.81
N ALA A 165 -4.28 -7.79 11.34
CA ALA A 165 -4.61 -7.16 12.62
C ALA A 165 -5.95 -6.42 12.56
N GLY A 166 -6.23 -5.67 11.49
CA GLY A 166 -7.51 -4.99 11.27
C GLY A 166 -8.69 -5.96 11.16
N LEU A 167 -8.50 -7.07 10.44
CA LEU A 167 -9.48 -8.15 10.35
C LEU A 167 -9.71 -8.80 11.71
N GLY A 168 -8.64 -9.09 12.46
CA GLY A 168 -8.73 -9.64 13.81
C GLY A 168 -9.51 -8.73 14.77
N ALA A 169 -9.26 -7.42 14.71
CA ALA A 169 -10.03 -6.43 15.47
C ALA A 169 -11.51 -6.43 15.08
N LEU A 170 -11.83 -6.44 13.79
CA LEU A 170 -13.21 -6.47 13.30
C LEU A 170 -13.95 -7.74 13.75
N MET A 171 -13.29 -8.90 13.62
CA MET A 171 -13.83 -10.17 14.09
C MET A 171 -14.04 -10.19 15.60
N GLY A 172 -13.16 -9.57 16.39
CA GLY A 172 -13.33 -9.43 17.83
C GLY A 172 -14.51 -8.53 18.21
N VAL A 173 -14.74 -7.45 17.46
CA VAL A 173 -15.90 -6.58 17.67
C VAL A 173 -17.21 -7.30 17.32
N VAL A 174 -17.27 -7.98 16.18
CA VAL A 174 -18.47 -8.69 15.73
C VAL A 174 -18.74 -9.93 16.58
N GLY A 175 -17.69 -10.67 16.95
CA GLY A 175 -17.74 -11.87 17.80
C GLY A 175 -17.82 -11.58 19.30
N ARG A 176 -17.72 -10.31 19.72
CA ARG A 176 -17.84 -9.82 21.11
C ARG A 176 -16.83 -10.42 22.10
N TRP A 177 -15.53 -10.38 21.78
CA TRP A 177 -14.45 -10.88 22.66
C TRP A 177 -13.21 -9.97 22.78
#